data_AF-A0A679F4Q5-F1
#
_entry.id   AF-A0A679F4Q5-F1
#
_cell.length_a   1.000
_cell.length_b   1.000
_cell.length_c   1.000
_cell.angle_alpha   90.00
_cell.angle_beta   90.00
_cell.angle_gamma   90.00
#
_symmetry.space_group_name_H-M   'P 1'
#
loop_
_entity.id
_entity.type
_entity.pdbx_description
1 polymer ?
#
loop_
_entity_poly.entity_id
_entity_poly.type
_entity_poly.pdbx_seq_one_letter_code
_entity_poly.pdbx_strand_id
1 'polypeptide(L)' 'MHCGDCRFWRQPDNQCRRNAPLPMRGHEGTMDTAWPLVTAEDWCGEYQPGYIDRTSMPAEARARAQAGHKERAQH' A
#
# COMPACT_ATOMS: atom_id res chain seq x y z
N MET A 1 1.81 -9.46 -1.09
CA MET A 1 2.20 -8.04 -1.24
C MET A 1 1.15 -7.39 -2.13
N HIS A 2 -0.08 -7.31 -1.67
CA HIS A 2 -1.22 -6.86 -2.49
C HIS A 2 -1.69 -5.49 -2.02
N CYS A 3 -2.51 -4.83 -2.82
CA CYS A 3 -3.08 -3.53 -2.50
C CYS A 3 -3.81 -3.54 -1.15
N GLY A 4 -4.46 -4.66 -0.78
CA GLY A 4 -5.18 -4.86 0.48
C GLY A 4 -4.41 -4.48 1.75
N ASP A 5 -3.10 -4.74 1.75
CA ASP A 5 -2.21 -4.49 2.89
C ASP A 5 -1.24 -3.31 2.65
N CYS A 6 -1.38 -2.63 1.51
CA CYS A 6 -0.47 -1.58 1.07
C CYS A 6 -0.81 -0.25 1.73
N ARG A 7 0.20 0.50 2.19
CA ARG A 7 0.02 1.84 2.81
C ARG A 7 -0.69 2.87 1.91
N PHE A 8 -0.73 2.61 0.60
CA PHE A 8 -1.32 3.50 -0.39
C PHE A 8 -2.78 3.16 -0.73
N TRP A 9 -3.26 1.98 -0.37
CA TRP A 9 -4.64 1.58 -0.64
C TRP A 9 -5.59 2.22 0.37
N ARG A 10 -6.75 2.67 -0.10
CA ARG A 10 -7.74 3.36 0.72
C ARG A 10 -9.10 2.71 0.60
N GLN A 11 -9.57 2.22 1.74
CA GLN A 11 -10.96 1.83 1.95
C GLN A 11 -11.81 3.05 2.38
N PRO A 12 -13.13 3.04 2.10
CA PRO A 12 -13.87 1.99 1.37
C PRO A 12 -13.77 2.11 -0.15
N ASP A 13 -13.14 3.16 -0.67
CA ASP A 13 -13.25 3.54 -2.08
C ASP A 13 -12.42 2.68 -3.05
N ASN A 14 -11.64 1.73 -2.56
CA ASN A 14 -10.77 0.85 -3.36
C ASN A 14 -9.82 1.64 -4.28
N GLN A 15 -9.21 2.71 -3.76
CA GLN A 15 -8.32 3.60 -4.53
C GLN A 15 -6.84 3.42 -4.17
N CYS A 16 -5.96 3.48 -5.17
CA CYS A 16 -4.51 3.54 -4.97
C CYS A 16 -4.01 4.99 -4.94
N ARG A 17 -3.58 5.48 -3.77
CA ARG A 17 -3.08 6.84 -3.57
C ARG A 17 -1.56 6.98 -3.63
N ARG A 18 -0.89 6.08 -4.34
CA ARG A 18 0.56 6.12 -4.51
C ARG A 18 1.01 7.35 -5.31
N ASN A 19 0.30 7.62 -6.40
CA ASN A 19 0.54 8.75 -7.29
C ASN A 19 -0.55 9.81 -7.14
N ALA A 20 -0.30 11.00 -7.69
CA ALA A 20 -1.31 12.04 -7.82
C ALA A 20 -2.53 11.52 -8.62
N PRO A 21 -3.75 12.02 -8.34
CA PRO A 21 -4.93 11.62 -9.10
C PRO A 21 -4.80 12.03 -10.56
N LEU A 22 -5.39 11.24 -11.45
CA LEU A 22 -5.37 11.50 -12.87
C LEU A 22 -6.52 12.43 -13.26
N PRO A 23 -6.29 13.38 -14.18
CA PRO A 23 -7.36 14.22 -14.70
C PRO A 23 -8.36 13.36 -15.48
N MET A 24 -9.64 13.63 -15.27
CA MET A 24 -10.75 12.99 -15.96
C MET A 24 -11.66 14.06 -16.55
N ARG A 25 -12.24 13.76 -17.71
CA ARG A 25 -13.28 14.62 -18.27
C ARG A 25 -14.54 14.46 -17.43
N GLY A 26 -14.93 15.52 -16.75
CA GLY A 26 -16.17 15.59 -15.97
C GLY A 26 -17.40 15.84 -16.84
N HIS A 27 -18.56 15.92 -16.20
CA HIS A 27 -19.82 16.27 -16.87
C HIS A 27 -19.81 17.74 -17.30
N GLU A 28 -20.46 18.09 -18.41
CA GLU A 28 -20.61 19.48 -18.88
C GLU A 28 -19.29 20.26 -19.11
N GLY A 29 -18.19 19.55 -19.38
CA GLY A 29 -16.90 20.17 -19.70
C GLY A 29 -16.09 20.59 -18.47
N THR A 30 -16.47 20.16 -17.27
CA THR A 30 -15.60 20.29 -16.09
C THR A 30 -14.40 19.34 -16.19
N MET A 31 -13.30 19.68 -15.51
CA MET A 31 -12.18 18.77 -15.29
C MET A 31 -12.26 18.24 -13.86
N ASP A 32 -12.43 16.92 -13.74
CA ASP A 32 -12.39 16.21 -12.47
C ASP A 32 -11.05 15.49 -12.31
N THR A 33 -10.81 14.93 -11.13
CA THR A 33 -9.65 14.06 -10.90
C THR A 33 -10.06 12.83 -10.11
N ALA A 34 -9.46 11.68 -10.41
CA ALA A 34 -9.70 10.46 -9.66
C ALA A 34 -8.41 9.67 -9.45
N TRP A 35 -8.34 8.93 -8.34
CA TRP A 35 -7.28 7.95 -8.14
C TRP A 35 -7.64 6.65 -8.86
N PRO A 36 -6.64 5.87 -9.29
CA PRO A 36 -6.89 4.56 -9.87
C PRO A 36 -7.65 3.65 -8.91
N LEU A 37 -8.71 3.01 -9.41
CA LEU A 37 -9.43 1.96 -8.70
C LEU A 37 -8.66 0.64 -8.81
N VAL A 38 -8.43 -0.02 -7.68
CA VAL A 38 -7.73 -1.32 -7.57
C VAL A 38 -8.42 -2.20 -6.52
N THR A 39 -8.42 -3.50 -6.76
CA THR A 39 -8.92 -4.49 -5.80
C THR A 39 -7.90 -4.74 -4.68
N ALA A 40 -8.31 -5.41 -3.60
CA ALA A 40 -7.40 -5.75 -2.51
C ALA A 40 -6.35 -6.78 -2.97
N GLU A 41 -6.68 -7.60 -3.95
CA GLU A 41 -5.86 -8.69 -4.49
C GLU A 41 -4.85 -8.21 -5.54
N ASP A 42 -5.02 -7.01 -6.09
CA ASP A 42 -4.12 -6.44 -7.09
C ASP A 42 -2.70 -6.22 -6.56
N TRP A 43 -1.73 -6.26 -7.47
CA TRP A 43 -0.33 -5.93 -7.18
C TRP A 43 0.28 -5.13 -8.33
N CYS A 44 0.81 -3.95 -8.00
CA CYS A 44 1.41 -3.02 -8.97
C CYS A 44 2.94 -3.05 -9.01
N GLY A 45 3.59 -4.02 -8.34
CA GLY A 45 5.06 -4.09 -8.25
C GLY A 45 5.69 -3.17 -7.19
N GLU A 46 4.95 -2.18 -6.68
CA GLU A 46 5.48 -1.15 -5.77
C GLU A 46 4.80 -1.15 -4.40
N TYR A 47 4.53 -2.36 -3.90
CA TYR A 47 3.97 -2.58 -2.58
C TYR A 47 4.85 -1.96 -1.49
N GLN A 48 4.23 -1.19 -0.61
CA GLN A 48 4.85 -0.72 0.62
C GLN A 48 3.96 -1.09 1.79
N PRO A 49 4.49 -1.79 2.82
CA PRO A 49 3.70 -2.17 3.97
C PRO A 49 3.18 -0.91 4.67
N GLY A 50 1.94 -1.00 5.18
CA GLY A 50 1.41 -0.04 6.15
C GLY A 50 2.41 0.23 7.29
N TYR A 51 2.39 1.43 7.86
CA TYR A 51 3.24 1.72 9.01
C TYR A 51 2.85 0.80 10.18
N ILE A 52 3.67 -0.21 10.42
CA ILE A 52 3.68 -0.93 11.68
C ILE A 52 4.52 -0.11 12.64
N ASP A 53 3.89 0.45 13.67
CA ASP A 53 4.65 1.07 14.74
C ASP A 53 5.49 -0.03 15.43
N ARG A 54 6.80 -0.02 15.18
CA ARG A 54 7.72 -1.04 15.70
C ARG A 54 7.90 -0.95 17.21
N THR A 55 7.48 0.16 17.83
CA THR A 55 7.46 0.31 19.29
C THR A 55 6.23 -0.29 19.95
N SER A 56 5.13 -0.44 19.21
CA SER A 56 3.88 -1.04 19.70
C SER A 56 3.73 -2.54 19.39
N MET A 57 4.71 -3.14 18.70
CA MET A 57 4.65 -4.57 18.40
C MET A 57 5.02 -5.43 19.61
N PRO A 58 4.24 -6.50 19.91
CA PRO A 58 4.60 -7.49 20.91
C PRO A 58 5.99 -8.06 20.65
N ALA A 59 6.75 -8.34 21.72
CA ALA A 59 8.16 -8.77 21.64
C ALA A 59 8.36 -9.99 20.70
N GLU A 60 7.40 -10.91 20.65
CA GLU A 60 7.42 -12.09 19.78
C GLU A 60 7.36 -11.74 18.28
N ALA A 61 6.57 -10.74 17.88
CA ALA A 61 6.48 -10.27 16.49
C ALA A 61 7.79 -9.57 16.05
N ARG A 62 8.45 -8.88 16.99
CA ARG A 62 9.74 -8.21 16.75
C ARG A 62 10.87 -9.22 16.52
N ALA A 63 10.88 -10.34 17.23
CA ALA A 63 11.87 -11.40 17.06
C ALA A 63 11.79 -12.07 15.67
N ARG A 64 10.56 -12.30 15.16
CA ARG A 64 10.34 -12.89 13.82
C ARG A 64 10.81 -11.96 12.69
N ALA A 65 10.56 -10.66 12.81
CA ALA A 65 11.02 -9.66 11.83
C ALA A 65 12.56 -9.55 11.78
N GLN A 66 13.25 -9.75 12.91
CA GLN A 66 14.71 -9.72 12.97
C GLN A 66 15.36 -11.00 12.43
N ALA A 67 14.72 -12.16 12.60
CA ALA A 67 15.20 -13.42 12.04
C ALA A 67 15.21 -13.41 10.49
N GLY A 68 14.16 -12.88 9.85
CA GLY A 68 14.10 -12.77 8.39
C GLY A 68 15.15 -11.84 7.77
N HIS A 69 15.70 -10.89 8.52
CA HIS A 69 16.78 -10.02 8.05
C HIS A 69 18.16 -10.70 8.12
N LYS A 70 18.36 -11.67 9.02
CA LYS A 70 19.64 -12.39 9.16
C LYS A 70 19.85 -13.50 8.13
N GLU A 71 18.76 -14.01 7.55
CA GLU A 71 18.80 -15.10 6.57
C GLU A 71 19.19 -14.62 5.15
N ARG A 72 19.00 -13.34 4.84
CA ARG A 72 19.43 -12.73 3.55
C ARG A 72 20.89 -12.29 3.50
N ALA A 73 21.60 -12.26 4.63
CA ALA A 73 22.97 -11.74 4.70
C ALA A 73 24.06 -12.83 4.58
N GLN A 74 23.68 -14.07 4.25
CA GLN A 74 24.58 -15.24 4.26
C GLN A 74 24.63 -16.00 2.92
N HIS A 75 24.15 -15.41 1.83
CA HIS A 75 24.26 -15.97 0.48
C HIS A 75 24.86 -14.96 -0.50
#